data_AF-A0A1Q3ZLX8-F1
#
_entry.id   AF-A0A1Q3ZLX8-F1
#
_cell.length_a   1.000
_cell.length_b   1.000
_cell.length_c   1.000
_cell.angle_alpha   90.00
_cell.angle_beta   90.00
_cell.angle_gamma   90.00
#
_symmetry.space_group_name_H-M   'P 1'
#
loop_
_entity.id
_entity.type
_entity.pdbx_description
1 polymer ?
#
loop_
_entity_poly.entity_id
_entity_poly.type
_entity_poly.pdbx_seq_one_letter_code
_entity_poly.pdbx_strand_id
1 'polypeptide(L)'
;MKLFLLITLLLPLSLFAQTKDAIIKDLSRYVDSLERELILIKREIADMKSSDPKLYDQTNLIEKQEKQIQQLSQENEKLKASLSRTEGQLKERSVQLDELKQKIKNAGADSLLSTIEITNFKALPQYAKNCACFFSRDQADYNNRTFLYIEDEKKDCLININGRQERLLYKGTDKFSNERYTLVFSNKKQIGTAGANQMIEALMTITGQKGEKISFSVMGVCGCE
;
A
#
# COMPACT_ATOMS: atom_id res chain seq x y z
N MET A 1 -18.14 -38.08 -75.95
CA MET A 1 -18.67 -36.99 -75.11
C MET A 1 -17.74 -36.49 -73.98
N LYS A 2 -16.62 -37.18 -73.63
CA LYS A 2 -15.70 -36.73 -72.57
C LYS A 2 -14.63 -35.70 -73.00
N LEU A 3 -14.30 -35.61 -74.29
CA LEU A 3 -13.25 -34.70 -74.78
C LEU A 3 -13.71 -33.23 -74.92
N PHE A 4 -15.01 -33.00 -75.16
CA PHE A 4 -15.58 -31.65 -75.33
C PHE A 4 -15.75 -30.89 -74.01
N LEU A 5 -15.84 -31.60 -72.88
CA LEU A 5 -15.93 -31.02 -71.53
C LEU A 5 -14.56 -30.59 -70.97
N LEU A 6 -13.45 -31.15 -71.47
CA LEU A 6 -12.10 -30.78 -71.01
C LEU A 6 -11.63 -29.47 -71.67
N ILE A 7 -12.02 -29.22 -72.92
CA ILE A 7 -11.60 -28.03 -73.68
C ILE A 7 -12.36 -26.77 -73.21
N THR A 8 -13.62 -26.89 -72.79
CA THR A 8 -14.40 -25.76 -72.25
C THR A 8 -14.01 -25.35 -70.84
N LEU A 9 -13.35 -26.22 -70.06
CA LEU A 9 -12.82 -25.90 -68.73
C LEU A 9 -11.40 -25.30 -68.75
N LEU A 10 -10.61 -25.53 -69.81
CA LEU A 10 -9.23 -25.04 -69.92
C LEU A 10 -9.10 -23.64 -70.55
N LEU A 11 -10.06 -23.24 -71.39
CA LEU A 11 -10.12 -21.90 -72.00
C LEU A 11 -10.28 -20.72 -71.01
N PRO A 12 -11.10 -20.79 -69.95
CA PRO A 12 -11.18 -19.70 -68.98
C PRO A 12 -9.90 -19.61 -68.12
N LEU A 13 -9.26 -20.73 -67.78
CA LEU A 13 -8.07 -20.75 -66.93
C LEU A 13 -6.85 -20.07 -67.57
N SER A 14 -6.66 -20.19 -68.90
CA SER A 14 -5.57 -19.52 -69.59
C SER A 14 -5.78 -18.00 -69.75
N LEU A 15 -7.04 -17.56 -69.96
CA LEU A 15 -7.39 -16.12 -69.96
C LEU A 15 -7.25 -15.49 -68.56
N PHE A 16 -7.61 -16.23 -67.50
CA PHE A 16 -7.42 -15.78 -66.12
C PHE A 16 -5.93 -15.71 -65.73
N ALA A 17 -5.09 -16.62 -66.25
CA ALA A 17 -3.65 -16.56 -66.05
C ALA A 17 -3.01 -15.36 -66.78
N GLN A 18 -3.35 -15.13 -68.05
CA GLN A 18 -2.83 -13.98 -68.83
C GLN A 18 -3.24 -12.63 -68.24
N THR A 19 -4.47 -12.51 -67.74
CA THR A 19 -4.95 -11.27 -67.09
C THR A 19 -4.27 -11.05 -65.73
N LYS A 20 -4.01 -12.11 -64.95
CA LYS A 20 -3.26 -12.02 -63.70
C LYS A 20 -1.82 -11.56 -63.91
N ASP A 21 -1.12 -12.12 -64.91
CA ASP A 21 0.27 -11.74 -65.19
C ASP A 21 0.39 -10.30 -65.70
N ALA A 22 -0.58 -9.84 -66.49
CA ALA A 22 -0.65 -8.44 -66.91
C ALA A 22 -0.87 -7.49 -65.71
N ILE A 23 -1.78 -7.83 -64.80
CA ILE A 23 -2.05 -7.05 -63.58
C ILE A 23 -0.82 -7.02 -62.67
N ILE A 24 -0.14 -8.15 -62.47
CA ILE A 24 1.08 -8.21 -61.66
C ILE A 24 2.18 -7.34 -62.28
N LYS A 25 2.34 -7.36 -63.59
CA LYS A 25 3.35 -6.56 -64.30
C LYS A 25 3.08 -5.06 -64.17
N ASP A 26 1.82 -4.64 -64.25
CA ASP A 26 1.45 -3.23 -64.08
C ASP A 26 1.59 -2.77 -62.63
N LEU A 27 1.22 -3.61 -61.66
CA LEU A 27 1.48 -3.34 -60.24
C LEU A 27 2.97 -3.23 -59.95
N SER A 28 3.81 -4.10 -60.52
CA SER A 28 5.26 -4.03 -60.36
C SER A 28 5.83 -2.71 -60.90
N ARG A 29 5.39 -2.28 -62.09
CA ARG A 29 5.83 -0.98 -62.65
C ARG A 29 5.38 0.21 -61.80
N TYR A 30 4.19 0.12 -61.22
CA TYR A 30 3.67 1.16 -60.34
C TYR A 30 4.49 1.24 -59.04
N VAL A 31 4.83 0.09 -58.44
CA VAL A 31 5.73 0.01 -57.29
C VAL A 31 7.11 0.60 -57.64
N ASP A 32 7.70 0.22 -58.77
CA ASP A 32 8.99 0.76 -59.23
C ASP A 32 8.94 2.29 -59.47
N SER A 33 7.79 2.81 -59.88
CA SER A 33 7.57 4.25 -60.05
C SER A 33 7.56 4.97 -58.71
N LEU A 34 6.81 4.43 -57.74
CA LEU A 34 6.74 4.99 -56.39
C LEU A 34 8.09 4.94 -55.67
N GLU A 35 8.85 3.86 -55.85
CA GLU A 35 10.20 3.76 -55.27
C GLU A 35 11.15 4.82 -55.84
N ARG A 36 11.06 5.10 -57.15
CA ARG A 36 11.85 6.18 -57.78
C ARG A 36 11.46 7.57 -57.27
N GLU A 37 10.17 7.85 -57.13
CA GLU A 37 9.69 9.11 -56.55
C GLU A 37 10.14 9.27 -55.10
N LEU A 38 10.06 8.21 -54.30
CA LEU A 38 10.55 8.21 -52.91
C LEU A 38 12.05 8.51 -52.83
N ILE A 39 12.86 7.99 -53.76
CA ILE A 39 14.30 8.27 -53.83
C ILE A 39 14.56 9.75 -54.16
N LEU A 40 13.80 10.33 -55.09
CA LEU A 40 13.93 11.75 -55.45
C LEU A 40 13.56 12.66 -54.27
N ILE A 41 12.43 12.39 -53.61
CA ILE A 41 12.00 13.14 -52.43
C ILE A 41 13.05 13.05 -51.31
N LYS A 42 13.63 11.87 -51.07
CA LYS A 42 14.71 11.71 -50.08
C LYS A 42 15.96 12.54 -50.41
N ARG A 43 16.31 12.68 -51.69
CA ARG A 43 17.42 13.53 -52.14
C ARG A 43 17.10 15.00 -51.95
N GLU A 44 15.91 15.46 -52.35
CA GLU A 44 15.47 16.84 -52.13
C GLU A 44 15.47 17.21 -50.65
N ILE A 45 15.02 16.31 -49.76
CA ILE A 45 15.09 16.52 -48.31
C ILE A 45 16.53 16.63 -47.82
N ALA A 46 17.45 15.83 -48.37
CA ALA A 46 18.88 15.92 -48.01
C ALA A 46 19.50 17.24 -48.49
N ASP A 47 19.15 17.68 -49.70
CA ASP A 47 19.63 18.94 -50.28
C ASP A 47 19.06 20.16 -49.52
N MET A 48 17.77 20.14 -49.15
CA MET A 48 17.15 21.14 -48.27
C MET A 48 17.82 21.20 -46.90
N LYS A 49 18.17 20.04 -46.31
CA LYS A 49 18.93 19.97 -45.05
C LYS A 49 20.32 20.60 -45.14
N SER A 50 20.96 20.57 -46.32
CA SER A 50 22.28 21.18 -46.54
C SER A 50 22.23 22.69 -46.83
N SER A 51 21.09 23.21 -47.29
CA SER A 51 20.90 24.62 -47.68
C SER A 51 20.36 25.51 -46.56
N ASP A 52 19.70 24.95 -45.53
CA ASP A 52 19.32 25.66 -44.30
C ASP A 52 19.72 24.88 -43.04
N PRO A 53 20.85 25.23 -42.39
CA PRO A 53 21.33 24.57 -41.17
C PRO A 53 20.31 24.55 -40.02
N LYS A 54 19.39 25.53 -39.96
CA LYS A 54 18.34 25.56 -38.92
C LYS A 54 17.33 24.45 -39.10
N LEU A 55 17.04 24.04 -40.34
CA LEU A 55 16.13 22.94 -40.65
C LEU A 55 16.75 21.58 -40.30
N TYR A 56 18.07 21.44 -40.46
CA TYR A 56 18.83 20.28 -40.01
C TYR A 56 18.78 20.13 -38.48
N ASP A 57 19.00 21.22 -37.74
CA ASP A 57 18.92 21.23 -36.28
C ASP A 57 17.50 20.91 -35.76
N GLN A 58 16.46 21.43 -36.43
CA GLN A 58 15.07 21.08 -36.12
C GLN A 58 14.78 19.60 -36.38
N THR A 59 15.31 19.01 -37.45
CA THR A 59 15.11 17.58 -37.74
C THR A 59 15.75 16.70 -36.67
N ASN A 60 16.98 17.02 -36.25
CA ASN A 60 17.66 16.29 -35.18
C ASN A 60 16.91 16.39 -33.84
N LEU A 61 16.31 17.55 -33.56
CA LEU A 61 15.48 17.74 -32.37
C LEU A 61 14.21 16.87 -32.44
N ILE A 62 13.54 16.81 -33.59
CA ILE A 62 12.36 15.95 -33.80
C ILE A 62 12.73 14.47 -33.62
N GLU A 63 13.81 14.01 -34.25
CA GLU A 63 14.28 12.61 -34.10
C GLU A 63 14.60 12.26 -32.63
N LYS A 64 15.14 13.22 -31.87
CA LYS A 64 15.38 13.05 -30.43
C LYS A 64 14.08 12.95 -29.65
N GLN A 65 13.10 13.79 -29.96
CA GLN A 65 11.78 13.76 -29.33
C GLN A 65 11.03 12.46 -29.65
N GLU A 66 11.09 11.99 -30.89
CA GLU A 66 10.48 10.71 -31.32
C GLU A 66 11.07 9.53 -30.54
N LYS A 67 12.39 9.47 -30.37
CA LYS A 67 13.05 8.45 -29.55
C LYS A 67 12.59 8.50 -28.09
N GLN A 68 12.43 9.70 -27.54
CA GLN A 68 11.94 9.87 -26.17
C GLN A 68 10.48 9.40 -26.03
N ILE A 69 9.62 9.72 -27.00
CA ILE A 69 8.23 9.25 -27.03
C ILE A 69 8.16 7.73 -27.11
N GLN A 70 8.99 7.09 -27.95
CA GLN A 70 9.06 5.64 -28.05
C GLN A 70 9.49 4.98 -26.73
N GLN A 71 10.49 5.54 -26.05
CA GLN A 71 10.92 5.05 -24.74
C GLN A 71 9.80 5.14 -23.69
N LEU A 72 9.13 6.29 -23.59
CA LEU A 72 8.01 6.50 -22.67
C LEU A 72 6.84 5.56 -22.99
N SER A 73 6.56 5.30 -24.27
CA SER A 73 5.53 4.34 -24.67
C SER A 73 5.85 2.92 -24.20
N GLN A 74 7.11 2.48 -24.31
CA GLN A 74 7.53 1.17 -23.81
C GLN A 74 7.45 1.06 -22.29
N GLU A 75 7.82 2.13 -21.58
CA GLU A 75 7.71 2.19 -20.12
C GLU A 75 6.25 2.11 -19.66
N ASN A 76 5.34 2.84 -20.32
CA ASN A 76 3.91 2.78 -20.03
C ASN A 76 3.32 1.38 -20.19
N GLU A 77 3.72 0.63 -21.22
CA GLU A 77 3.26 -0.76 -21.39
C GLU A 77 3.81 -1.69 -20.30
N LYS A 78 5.05 -1.49 -19.85
CA LYS A 78 5.61 -2.21 -18.68
C LYS A 78 4.85 -1.90 -17.39
N LEU A 79 4.50 -0.63 -17.17
CA LEU A 79 3.73 -0.20 -16.01
C LEU A 79 2.32 -0.80 -16.01
N LYS A 80 1.62 -0.79 -17.16
CA LYS A 80 0.30 -1.42 -17.31
C LYS A 80 0.34 -2.92 -16.99
N ALA A 81 1.34 -3.63 -17.51
CA ALA A 81 1.52 -5.06 -17.22
C ALA A 81 1.78 -5.30 -15.73
N SER A 82 2.55 -4.42 -15.07
CA SER A 82 2.83 -4.52 -13.64
C SER A 82 1.58 -4.25 -12.79
N LEU A 83 0.80 -3.24 -13.15
CA LEU A 83 -0.46 -2.91 -12.48
C LEU A 83 -1.46 -4.07 -12.54
N SER A 84 -1.63 -4.68 -13.72
CA SER A 84 -2.51 -5.84 -13.91
C SER A 84 -2.13 -7.02 -13.01
N ARG A 85 -0.82 -7.27 -12.81
CA ARG A 85 -0.33 -8.31 -11.88
C ARG A 85 -0.69 -7.97 -10.43
N THR A 86 -0.48 -6.72 -10.01
CA THR A 86 -0.81 -6.27 -8.64
C THR A 86 -2.31 -6.36 -8.37
N GLU A 87 -3.16 -6.00 -9.33
CA GLU A 87 -4.61 -6.16 -9.22
C GLU A 87 -5.02 -7.64 -9.06
N GLY A 88 -4.36 -8.55 -9.79
CA GLY A 88 -4.53 -9.99 -9.62
C GLY A 88 -4.19 -10.46 -8.19
N GLN A 89 -3.05 -10.02 -7.67
CA GLN A 89 -2.62 -10.35 -6.29
C GLN A 89 -3.57 -9.79 -5.23
N LEU A 90 -4.11 -8.58 -5.44
CA LEU A 90 -5.09 -7.98 -4.53
C LEU A 90 -6.39 -8.77 -4.49
N LYS A 91 -6.88 -9.22 -5.65
CA LYS A 91 -8.06 -10.10 -5.74
C LYS A 91 -7.84 -11.43 -5.04
N GLU A 92 -6.66 -12.03 -5.20
CA GLU A 92 -6.31 -13.27 -4.51
C GLU A 92 -6.28 -13.07 -2.98
N ARG A 93 -5.63 -12.00 -2.51
CA ARG A 93 -5.60 -11.66 -1.08
C ARG A 93 -6.98 -11.36 -0.51
N SER A 94 -7.88 -10.74 -1.27
CA SER A 94 -9.25 -10.50 -0.80
C SER A 94 -10.01 -11.81 -0.59
N VAL A 95 -9.85 -12.78 -1.50
CA VAL A 95 -10.45 -14.12 -1.35
C VAL A 95 -9.88 -14.82 -0.10
N GLN A 96 -8.56 -14.80 0.09
CA GLN A 96 -7.92 -15.38 1.28
C GLN A 96 -8.41 -14.73 2.58
N LEU A 97 -8.62 -13.41 2.57
CA LEU A 97 -9.14 -12.69 3.73
C LEU A 97 -10.58 -13.13 4.08
N ASP A 98 -11.42 -13.31 3.07
CA ASP A 98 -12.81 -13.75 3.28
C ASP A 98 -12.88 -15.20 3.75
N GLU A 99 -12.02 -16.08 3.22
CA GLU A 99 -11.85 -17.44 3.74
C GLU A 99 -11.41 -17.44 5.21
N LEU A 100 -10.46 -16.58 5.58
CA LEU A 100 -9.99 -16.47 6.95
C LEU A 100 -11.10 -15.97 7.89
N LYS A 101 -11.86 -14.95 7.47
CA LYS A 101 -13.04 -14.47 8.22
C LYS A 101 -14.07 -15.57 8.41
N GLN A 102 -14.33 -16.38 7.38
CA GLN A 102 -15.27 -17.49 7.48
C GLN A 102 -14.76 -18.60 8.41
N LYS A 103 -13.45 -18.92 8.36
CA LYS A 103 -12.82 -19.84 9.31
C LYS A 103 -12.93 -19.35 10.75
N ILE A 104 -12.72 -18.06 11.00
CA ILE A 104 -12.90 -17.42 12.32
C ILE A 104 -14.37 -17.53 12.78
N LYS A 105 -15.33 -17.24 11.90
CA LYS A 105 -16.77 -17.35 12.20
C LYS A 105 -17.17 -18.78 12.55
N ASN A 106 -16.65 -19.76 11.81
CA ASN A 106 -16.96 -21.18 12.00
C ASN A 106 -16.25 -21.78 13.23
N ALA A 107 -15.11 -21.22 13.66
CA ALA A 107 -14.37 -21.64 14.85
C ALA A 107 -15.06 -21.29 16.19
N GLY A 108 -16.26 -20.69 16.15
CA GLY A 108 -17.02 -20.30 17.34
C GLY A 108 -16.60 -18.90 17.82
N ALA A 109 -17.48 -17.93 17.60
CA ALA A 109 -17.27 -16.50 17.87
C ALA A 109 -17.19 -16.11 19.36
N ASP A 110 -17.05 -17.07 20.29
CA ASP A 110 -16.86 -16.79 21.72
C ASP A 110 -15.41 -16.91 22.20
N SER A 111 -14.49 -17.44 21.38
CA SER A 111 -13.12 -17.78 21.82
C SER A 111 -11.98 -17.05 21.10
N LEU A 112 -12.24 -16.14 20.17
CA LEU A 112 -11.18 -15.42 19.45
C LEU A 112 -11.20 -13.92 19.76
N LEU A 113 -10.56 -13.61 20.90
CA LEU A 113 -9.84 -12.36 21.18
C LEU A 113 -10.64 -11.07 21.01
N SER A 114 -11.39 -10.70 22.05
CA SER A 114 -11.48 -9.28 22.41
C SER A 114 -10.07 -8.83 22.78
N THR A 115 -9.27 -8.40 21.80
CA THR A 115 -7.95 -7.85 22.07
C THR A 115 -8.13 -6.61 22.95
N ILE A 116 -7.54 -6.62 24.15
CA ILE A 116 -7.50 -5.44 25.01
C ILE A 116 -6.72 -4.36 24.25
N GLU A 117 -7.39 -3.27 23.88
CA GLU A 117 -6.78 -2.09 23.30
C GLU A 117 -6.66 -0.99 24.37
N ILE A 118 -5.45 -0.44 24.54
CA ILE A 118 -5.21 0.67 25.46
C ILE A 118 -4.99 1.94 24.66
N THR A 119 -5.74 2.99 25.02
CA THR A 119 -5.64 4.30 24.37
C THR A 119 -5.23 5.37 25.38
N ASN A 120 -4.61 6.45 24.88
CA ASN A 120 -4.14 7.54 25.72
C ASN A 120 -5.30 8.44 26.19
N PHE A 121 -5.12 9.10 27.34
CA PHE A 121 -6.03 10.14 27.81
C PHE A 121 -5.91 11.40 26.93
N LYS A 122 -7.05 11.90 26.45
CA LYS A 122 -7.12 13.19 25.72
C LYS A 122 -7.13 14.40 26.65
N ALA A 123 -7.55 14.21 27.91
CA ALA A 123 -7.56 15.23 28.95
C ALA A 123 -7.30 14.57 30.30
N LEU A 124 -6.54 15.25 31.16
CA LEU A 124 -6.31 14.78 32.53
C LEU A 124 -7.60 14.92 33.35
N PRO A 125 -8.01 13.88 34.11
CA PRO A 125 -9.13 13.98 35.04
C PRO A 125 -8.84 15.04 36.10
N GLN A 126 -9.85 15.87 36.43
CA GLN A 126 -9.70 16.93 37.45
C GLN A 126 -9.37 16.42 38.86
N TYR A 127 -9.46 15.11 39.10
CA TYR A 127 -9.25 14.45 40.38
C TYR A 127 -7.76 14.22 40.72
N ALA A 128 -6.85 14.27 39.74
CA ALA A 128 -5.42 13.97 39.94
C ALA A 128 -4.59 15.14 40.55
N LYS A 129 -5.16 15.91 41.47
CA LYS A 129 -4.65 17.24 41.86
C LYS A 129 -3.72 17.29 43.07
N ASN A 130 -3.57 16.21 43.84
CA ASN A 130 -2.82 16.28 45.12
C ASN A 130 -1.59 15.37 45.11
N CYS A 131 -1.78 14.06 44.94
CA CYS A 131 -0.69 13.10 44.83
C CYS A 131 -1.08 12.04 43.80
N ALA A 132 -0.42 12.05 42.65
CA ALA A 132 -0.77 11.13 41.58
C ALA A 132 0.45 10.52 40.93
N CYS A 133 0.27 9.32 40.42
CA CYS A 133 1.22 8.70 39.51
C CYS A 133 0.65 8.73 38.09
N PHE A 134 1.39 9.34 37.17
CA PHE A 134 1.04 9.41 35.76
C PHE A 134 1.96 8.48 34.97
N PHE A 135 1.38 7.53 34.25
CA PHE A 135 2.14 6.54 33.49
C PHE A 135 1.92 6.71 31.99
N SER A 136 3.01 6.60 31.24
CA SER A 136 3.10 6.74 29.78
C SER A 136 3.85 5.55 29.19
N ARG A 137 3.84 5.37 27.86
CA ARG A 137 4.59 4.28 27.21
C ARG A 137 6.09 4.46 27.39
N ASP A 138 6.54 5.70 27.28
CA ASP A 138 7.94 6.08 27.41
C ASP A 138 8.07 7.54 27.90
N GLN A 139 9.31 8.03 27.96
CA GLN A 139 9.64 9.39 28.38
C GLN A 139 9.14 10.47 27.41
N ALA A 140 9.12 10.17 26.10
CA ALA A 140 8.68 11.14 25.10
C ALA A 140 7.17 11.38 25.23
N ASP A 141 6.39 10.32 25.38
CA ASP A 141 4.95 10.39 25.63
C ASP A 141 4.64 11.17 26.92
N TYR A 142 5.40 10.93 28.00
CA TYR A 142 5.25 11.68 29.25
C TYR A 142 5.50 13.18 29.06
N ASN A 143 6.58 13.56 28.38
CA ASN A 143 6.92 14.96 28.12
C ASN A 143 5.85 15.64 27.24
N ASN A 144 5.21 14.89 26.35
CA ASN A 144 4.08 15.33 25.52
C ASN A 144 2.72 15.26 26.24
N ARG A 145 2.72 15.04 27.57
CA ARG A 145 1.51 14.93 28.41
C ARG A 145 0.52 13.87 27.90
N THR A 146 1.04 12.77 27.36
CA THR A 146 0.27 11.68 26.79
C THR A 146 0.31 10.49 27.74
N PHE A 147 -0.76 10.33 28.51
CA PHE A 147 -0.81 9.36 29.60
C PHE A 147 -1.72 8.17 29.27
N LEU A 148 -1.34 6.98 29.71
CA LEU A 148 -2.09 5.74 29.58
C LEU A 148 -2.91 5.44 30.84
N TYR A 149 -2.34 5.75 31.99
CA TYR A 149 -2.83 5.33 33.30
C TYR A 149 -2.55 6.43 34.31
N ILE A 150 -3.51 6.65 35.20
CA ILE A 150 -3.45 7.67 36.25
C ILE A 150 -3.91 7.02 37.55
N GLU A 151 -3.09 7.12 38.59
CA GLU A 151 -3.37 6.56 39.93
C GLU A 151 -3.44 7.67 40.96
N ASP A 152 -4.48 7.63 41.80
CA ASP A 152 -4.60 8.45 43.00
C ASP A 152 -4.22 7.60 44.23
N GLU A 153 -3.02 7.81 44.77
CA GLU A 153 -2.55 7.30 46.07
C GLU A 153 -2.95 5.85 46.42
N LYS A 154 -2.84 4.89 45.49
CA LYS A 154 -3.28 3.50 45.73
C LYS A 154 -4.75 3.37 46.19
N LYS A 155 -5.63 4.31 45.85
CA LYS A 155 -7.09 4.18 46.06
C LYS A 155 -7.74 3.56 44.83
N ASP A 156 -7.57 4.23 43.71
CA ASP A 156 -8.04 3.79 42.42
C ASP A 156 -7.11 4.25 41.30
N CYS A 157 -7.39 3.74 40.11
CA CYS A 157 -6.76 4.21 38.91
C CYS A 157 -7.77 4.32 37.78
N LEU A 158 -7.42 5.15 36.80
CA LEU A 158 -8.13 5.35 35.56
C LEU A 158 -7.27 4.88 34.39
N ILE A 159 -7.88 4.15 33.46
CA ILE A 159 -7.25 3.68 32.23
C ILE A 159 -8.30 3.57 31.11
N ASN A 160 -7.94 3.93 29.88
CA ASN A 160 -8.84 3.76 28.74
C ASN A 160 -8.62 2.39 28.07
N ILE A 161 -9.61 1.50 28.18
CA ILE A 161 -9.59 0.16 27.61
C ILE A 161 -10.72 0.04 26.58
N ASN A 162 -10.40 -0.38 25.35
CA ASN A 162 -11.36 -0.56 24.25
C ASN A 162 -12.23 0.70 24.02
N GLY A 163 -11.61 1.88 24.09
CA GLY A 163 -12.28 3.17 23.92
C GLY A 163 -13.16 3.62 25.09
N ARG A 164 -13.16 2.91 26.23
CA ARG A 164 -13.91 3.28 27.44
C ARG A 164 -12.98 3.58 28.61
N GLN A 165 -13.30 4.62 29.37
CA GLN A 165 -12.60 4.90 30.61
C GLN A 165 -13.04 3.92 31.70
N GLU A 166 -12.09 3.13 32.18
CA GLU A 166 -12.27 2.15 33.25
C GLU A 166 -11.70 2.73 34.55
N ARG A 167 -12.48 2.63 35.63
CA ARG A 167 -12.03 2.86 37.00
C ARG A 167 -11.77 1.52 37.65
N LEU A 168 -10.55 1.29 38.12
CA LEU A 168 -10.16 0.06 38.81
C LEU A 168 -9.78 0.40 40.25
N LEU A 169 -10.22 -0.42 41.19
CA LEU A 169 -9.98 -0.21 42.62
C LEU A 169 -8.72 -0.93 43.05
N TYR A 170 -7.92 -0.31 43.91
CA TYR A 170 -6.74 -0.95 44.48
C TYR A 170 -7.11 -2.19 45.31
N LYS A 171 -6.33 -3.25 45.16
CA LYS A 171 -6.52 -4.55 45.83
C LYS A 171 -5.29 -5.01 46.63
N GLY A 172 -4.28 -4.13 46.81
CA GLY A 172 -3.02 -4.49 47.45
C GLY A 172 -1.96 -4.96 46.43
N THR A 173 -0.68 -4.93 46.83
CA THR A 173 0.45 -5.53 46.07
C THR A 173 0.50 -5.09 44.60
N ASP A 174 0.37 -3.78 44.35
CA ASP A 174 0.37 -3.16 43.01
C ASP A 174 -0.67 -3.77 42.03
N LYS A 175 -1.79 -4.25 42.56
CA LYS A 175 -2.93 -4.79 41.82
C LYS A 175 -4.14 -3.87 41.92
N PHE A 176 -4.81 -3.68 40.79
CA PHE A 176 -6.07 -2.95 40.67
C PHE A 176 -7.09 -3.81 39.93
N SER A 177 -8.36 -3.77 40.30
CA SER A 177 -9.39 -4.51 39.57
C SER A 177 -10.78 -3.90 39.65
N ASN A 178 -11.61 -4.23 38.66
CA ASN A 178 -13.06 -4.08 38.68
C ASN A 178 -13.73 -5.37 38.19
N GLU A 179 -15.04 -5.34 37.89
CA GLU A 179 -15.77 -6.48 37.34
C GLU A 179 -15.53 -6.71 35.84
N ARG A 180 -14.48 -6.18 35.23
CA ARG A 180 -14.13 -6.48 33.83
C ARG A 180 -12.65 -6.76 33.65
N TYR A 181 -11.80 -6.07 34.41
CA TYR A 181 -10.36 -6.06 34.21
C TYR A 181 -9.61 -6.18 35.54
N THR A 182 -8.46 -6.84 35.47
CA THR A 182 -7.44 -6.87 36.51
C THR A 182 -6.15 -6.31 35.93
N LEU A 183 -5.58 -5.32 36.61
CA LEU A 183 -4.30 -4.70 36.27
C LEU A 183 -3.29 -5.04 37.37
N VAL A 184 -2.08 -5.42 36.97
CA VAL A 184 -0.96 -5.73 37.88
C VAL A 184 0.30 -5.05 37.37
N PHE A 185 1.01 -4.35 38.25
CA PHE A 185 2.39 -3.93 37.99
C PHE A 185 3.37 -4.96 38.53
N SER A 186 4.42 -5.23 37.76
CA SER A 186 5.53 -6.10 38.13
C SER A 186 6.85 -5.44 37.74
N ASN A 187 7.96 -5.92 38.32
CA ASN A 187 9.31 -5.41 38.03
C ASN A 187 9.44 -3.88 38.20
N LYS A 188 8.73 -3.33 39.18
CA LYS A 188 8.75 -1.89 39.46
C LYS A 188 10.14 -1.48 39.92
N LYS A 189 10.77 -0.54 39.20
CA LYS A 189 12.11 -0.04 39.49
C LYS A 189 12.11 1.49 39.45
N GLN A 190 12.71 2.12 40.45
CA GLN A 190 12.99 3.55 40.38
C GLN A 190 14.17 3.80 39.43
N ILE A 191 13.96 4.65 38.43
CA ILE A 191 14.96 4.96 37.39
C ILE A 191 15.53 6.38 37.51
N GLY A 192 14.98 7.21 38.40
CA GLY A 192 15.46 8.56 38.64
C GLY A 192 14.49 9.39 39.48
N THR A 193 14.71 10.70 39.44
CA THR A 193 13.82 11.71 40.04
C THR A 193 13.67 12.89 39.08
N ALA A 194 12.49 13.52 39.12
CA ALA A 194 12.17 14.75 38.41
C ALA A 194 11.71 15.79 39.45
N GLY A 195 12.64 16.58 39.97
CA GLY A 195 12.38 17.42 41.15
C GLY A 195 12.10 16.57 42.39
N ALA A 196 10.97 16.81 43.05
CA ALA A 196 10.49 16.00 44.19
C ALA A 196 9.82 14.68 43.76
N ASN A 197 9.59 14.48 42.46
CA ASN A 197 8.83 13.34 41.95
C ASN A 197 9.76 12.16 41.65
N GLN A 198 9.27 10.95 41.90
CA GLN A 198 9.97 9.70 41.59
C GLN A 198 9.64 9.23 40.19
N MET A 199 10.67 8.87 39.41
CA MET A 199 10.49 8.22 38.12
C MET A 199 10.62 6.71 38.27
N ILE A 200 9.67 5.98 37.71
CA ILE A 200 9.53 4.54 37.85
C ILE A 200 9.37 3.90 36.48
N GLU A 201 10.00 2.76 36.27
CA GLU A 201 9.71 1.85 35.17
C GLU A 201 9.04 0.59 35.72
N ALA A 202 8.03 0.06 35.02
CA ALA A 202 7.35 -1.16 35.43
C ALA A 202 6.78 -1.90 34.23
N LEU A 203 6.56 -3.22 34.38
CA LEU A 203 5.78 -4.02 33.45
C LEU A 203 4.31 -4.02 33.89
N MET A 204 3.45 -3.32 33.13
CA MET A 204 2.01 -3.30 33.37
C MET A 204 1.36 -4.47 32.63
N THR A 205 0.53 -5.22 33.33
CA THR A 205 -0.21 -6.36 32.79
C THR A 205 -1.70 -6.18 33.04
N ILE A 206 -2.51 -6.31 32.00
CA ILE A 206 -3.97 -6.21 32.08
C ILE A 206 -4.56 -7.54 31.63
N THR A 207 -5.40 -8.12 32.47
CA THR A 207 -6.17 -9.34 32.21
C THR A 207 -7.64 -9.00 32.20
N GLY A 208 -8.35 -9.31 31.11
CA GLY A 208 -9.79 -9.19 31.05
C GLY A 208 -10.49 -10.43 31.60
N GLN A 209 -11.79 -10.31 31.85
CA GLN A 209 -12.59 -11.40 32.43
C GLN A 209 -12.71 -12.63 31.54
N LYS A 210 -12.51 -12.48 30.21
CA LYS A 210 -12.55 -13.62 29.28
C LYS A 210 -11.18 -14.29 29.14
N GLY A 211 -10.20 -13.93 29.98
CA GLY A 211 -8.87 -14.52 30.00
C GLY A 211 -7.87 -13.87 29.04
N GLU A 212 -8.30 -12.87 28.26
CA GLU A 212 -7.42 -12.08 27.41
C GLU A 212 -6.40 -11.32 28.26
N LYS A 213 -5.15 -11.23 27.79
CA LYS A 213 -4.06 -10.64 28.55
C LYS A 213 -3.14 -9.83 27.65
N ILE A 214 -2.77 -8.63 28.08
CA ILE A 214 -1.72 -7.82 27.47
C ILE A 214 -0.70 -7.40 28.53
N SER A 215 0.57 -7.29 28.12
CA SER A 215 1.66 -6.83 28.98
C SER A 215 2.58 -5.92 28.20
N PHE A 216 2.96 -4.79 28.78
CA PHE A 216 3.90 -3.85 28.16
C PHE A 216 4.59 -2.99 29.23
N SER A 217 5.80 -2.54 28.91
CA SER A 217 6.56 -1.65 29.78
C SER A 217 5.93 -0.25 29.79
N VAL A 218 5.96 0.38 30.95
CA VAL A 218 5.51 1.76 31.15
C VAL A 218 6.51 2.51 32.00
N MET A 219 6.56 3.82 31.80
CA MET A 219 7.28 4.75 32.66
C MET A 219 6.27 5.63 33.39
N GLY A 220 6.39 5.72 34.70
CA GLY A 220 5.54 6.52 35.57
C GLY A 220 6.32 7.59 36.31
N VAL A 221 5.69 8.74 36.50
CA VAL A 221 6.16 9.76 37.43
C VAL A 221 5.15 9.89 38.56
N CYS A 222 5.60 9.60 39.77
CA CYS A 222 4.82 9.64 41.00
C CYS A 222 5.28 10.82 41.86
N GLY A 223 4.34 11.64 42.29
CA GLY A 223 4.66 12.75 43.19
C GLY A 223 3.44 13.43 43.75
N CYS A 224 3.71 14.29 44.71
CA CYS A 224 2.74 15.23 45.27
C CYS A 224 3.22 16.63 44.88
N GLU A 225 2.32 17.44 44.32
CA GLU A 225 2.58 18.88 44.13
C GLU A 225 2.18 19.66 45.37
#